data_AF-A0A3D3XN56-F1
#
_entry.id   AF-A0A3D3XN56-F1
#
_cell.length_a   1.000
_cell.length_b   1.000
_cell.length_c   1.000
_cell.angle_alpha   90.00
_cell.angle_beta   90.00
_cell.angle_gamma   90.00
#
_symmetry.space_group_name_H-M   'P 1'
#
loop_
_entity.id
_entity.type
_entity.pdbx_description
1 polymer ?
#
loop_
_entity_poly.entity_id
_entity_poly.type
_entity_poly.pdbx_seq_one_letter_code
_entity_poly.pdbx_strand_id
1 'polypeptide(L)'
;TANGTVRNDLIVDTTSYARGELIEGYDGLQGIEPRLGINFKTTENSAIKASYNKTRQYIHLISNTTSSLPIDTWRPAGRFIKPGTADQVALGWNRNFANGEWQLSVETYYKTLRDLVDFKNGAQPTGVDNIEVDLMTGRGRSYGIEMQLDKKIGALTGWIAYTYSRSELQVDLGATPEEWINLGQWYRAAQDKPHDIAIVAAYAWKPNISFSGSFIYQTGKPYTYPEARSEFEGIIYPFALSRNNSRTPAYHRLDLSMDVKIPNRKNRNWEGSWNFGVYNAYARKNAFSIFFEEELDDNGDPTGQTKATQLSIFATAIPTITYTLDF
;
A
#
# COMPACT_ATOMS: atom_id res chain seq x y z
N THR A 1 0.21 -36.10 -1.90
CA THR A 1 -0.92 -36.33 -2.83
C THR A 1 -1.64 -35.00 -3.00
N ALA A 2 -1.20 -34.20 -3.97
CA ALA A 2 -1.80 -32.91 -4.26
C ALA A 2 -3.07 -33.14 -5.09
N ASN A 3 -4.24 -32.85 -4.53
CA ASN A 3 -5.47 -32.70 -5.30
C ASN A 3 -5.21 -31.60 -6.33
N GLY A 4 -5.13 -31.97 -7.61
CA GLY A 4 -4.85 -31.06 -8.70
C GLY A 4 -5.91 -29.96 -8.76
N THR A 5 -5.53 -28.76 -8.39
CA THR A 5 -6.26 -27.54 -8.74
C THR A 5 -6.23 -27.46 -10.26
N VAL A 6 -7.41 -27.39 -10.89
CA VAL A 6 -7.53 -27.12 -12.33
C VAL A 6 -6.73 -25.85 -12.62
N ARG A 7 -5.68 -25.96 -13.43
CA ARG A 7 -4.87 -24.82 -13.89
C ARG A 7 -5.52 -24.21 -15.12
N ASN A 8 -5.58 -22.88 -15.15
CA ASN A 8 -6.10 -22.11 -16.28
C ASN A 8 -4.98 -21.73 -17.24
N ASP A 9 -4.02 -22.61 -17.50
CA ASP A 9 -2.83 -22.28 -18.30
C ASP A 9 -3.07 -22.35 -19.82
N LEU A 10 -4.21 -22.87 -20.26
CA LEU A 10 -4.57 -23.02 -21.67
C LEU A 10 -6.02 -22.62 -21.92
N ILE A 11 -6.25 -21.89 -23.01
CA ILE A 11 -7.61 -21.71 -23.55
C ILE A 11 -7.98 -23.01 -24.27
N VAL A 12 -8.94 -23.72 -23.69
CA VAL A 12 -9.42 -25.00 -24.25
C VAL A 12 -10.80 -24.90 -24.90
N ASP A 13 -11.58 -23.86 -24.58
CA ASP A 13 -12.94 -23.67 -25.09
C ASP A 13 -13.41 -22.20 -24.91
N THR A 14 -14.52 -21.83 -25.55
CA THR A 14 -15.22 -20.56 -25.36
C THR A 14 -16.63 -20.79 -24.81
N THR A 15 -16.99 -20.12 -23.71
CA THR A 15 -18.35 -20.13 -23.18
C THR A 15 -19.01 -18.76 -23.39
N SER A 16 -20.22 -18.75 -23.95
CA SER A 16 -21.04 -17.53 -24.09
C SER A 16 -22.15 -17.50 -23.04
N TYR A 17 -22.44 -16.31 -22.53
CA TYR A 17 -23.49 -16.07 -21.55
C TYR A 17 -24.54 -15.12 -22.12
N ALA A 18 -25.82 -15.40 -21.85
CA ALA A 18 -26.91 -14.52 -22.20
C ALA A 18 -26.93 -13.26 -21.34
N ARG A 19 -27.62 -12.21 -21.81
CA ARG A 19 -27.78 -10.97 -21.04
C ARG A 19 -28.47 -11.26 -19.70
N GLY A 20 -27.80 -10.94 -18.59
CA GLY A 20 -28.32 -11.14 -17.24
C GLY A 20 -28.13 -12.56 -16.69
N GLU A 21 -27.49 -13.45 -17.45
CA GLU A 21 -27.09 -14.77 -16.96
C GLU A 21 -25.98 -14.62 -15.91
N LEU A 22 -26.13 -15.35 -14.80
CA LEU A 22 -25.14 -15.37 -13.73
C LEU A 22 -23.93 -16.20 -14.17
N ILE A 23 -22.79 -15.54 -14.34
CA ILE A 23 -21.53 -16.20 -14.72
C ILE A 23 -20.99 -17.05 -13.58
N GLU A 24 -20.93 -16.50 -12.36
CA GLU A 24 -20.50 -17.20 -11.14
C GLU A 24 -21.07 -16.48 -9.91
N GLY A 25 -21.51 -17.25 -8.90
CA GLY A 25 -22.10 -16.72 -7.67
C GLY A 25 -21.41 -17.26 -6.42
N TYR A 26 -21.23 -16.41 -5.41
CA TYR A 26 -20.64 -16.75 -4.12
C TYR A 26 -21.65 -16.57 -2.98
N ASP A 27 -22.87 -17.06 -3.19
CA ASP A 27 -24.07 -16.85 -2.36
C ASP A 27 -24.24 -17.86 -1.20
N GLY A 28 -23.51 -18.97 -1.22
CA GLY A 28 -23.53 -19.97 -0.15
C GLY A 28 -22.67 -19.65 1.08
N LEU A 29 -22.37 -20.66 1.91
CA LEU A 29 -21.44 -20.56 3.06
C LEU A 29 -20.06 -20.00 2.66
N GLN A 30 -19.71 -20.15 1.39
CA GLN A 30 -18.53 -19.57 0.77
C GLN A 30 -18.52 -18.06 0.97
N GLY A 31 -19.62 -17.33 0.78
CA GLY A 31 -19.70 -15.88 0.88
C GLY A 31 -19.67 -15.30 2.31
N ILE A 32 -19.71 -16.12 3.37
CA ILE A 32 -19.85 -15.61 4.74
C ILE A 32 -18.58 -14.89 5.22
N GLU A 33 -18.78 -13.70 5.79
CA GLU A 33 -17.78 -12.80 6.37
C GLU A 33 -18.05 -12.52 7.87
N PRO A 34 -17.83 -13.49 8.78
CA PRO A 34 -18.02 -13.24 10.21
C PRO A 34 -17.06 -12.17 10.73
N ARG A 35 -17.57 -11.35 11.66
CA ARG A 35 -16.80 -10.34 12.39
C ARG A 35 -17.14 -10.43 13.87
N LEU A 36 -16.12 -10.54 14.71
CA LEU A 36 -16.24 -10.57 16.15
C LEU A 36 -15.29 -9.53 16.74
N GLY A 37 -15.82 -8.70 17.65
CA GLY A 37 -15.04 -7.72 18.41
C GLY A 37 -15.37 -7.81 19.89
N ILE A 38 -14.34 -7.84 20.72
CA ILE A 38 -14.44 -7.80 22.18
C ILE A 38 -13.70 -6.55 22.65
N ASN A 39 -14.36 -5.76 23.49
CA ASN A 39 -13.75 -4.61 24.14
C ASN A 39 -13.93 -4.75 25.65
N PHE A 40 -12.84 -5.05 26.34
CA PHE A 40 -12.82 -5.27 27.78
C PHE A 40 -12.17 -4.06 28.47
N LYS A 41 -12.98 -3.27 29.18
CA LYS A 41 -12.51 -2.17 30.01
C LYS A 41 -11.82 -2.77 31.24
N THR A 42 -10.50 -2.66 31.31
CA THR A 42 -9.70 -3.15 32.45
C THR A 42 -9.73 -2.17 33.62
N THR A 43 -9.81 -0.87 33.33
CA THR A 43 -10.02 0.20 34.32
C THR A 43 -10.89 1.30 33.70
N GLU A 44 -11.19 2.37 34.44
CA GLU A 44 -11.84 3.57 33.89
C GLU A 44 -11.02 4.23 32.78
N ASN A 45 -9.69 4.03 32.77
CA ASN A 45 -8.76 4.67 31.85
C ASN A 45 -8.07 3.71 30.89
N SER A 46 -8.42 2.42 30.86
CA SER A 46 -7.77 1.45 29.98
C SER A 46 -8.72 0.38 29.47
N ALA A 47 -8.51 -0.06 28.23
CA ALA A 47 -9.23 -1.19 27.66
C ALA A 47 -8.31 -2.09 26.83
N ILE A 48 -8.64 -3.38 26.82
CA ILE A 48 -8.07 -4.38 25.93
C ILE A 48 -9.13 -4.69 24.89
N LYS A 49 -8.73 -4.71 23.62
CA LYS A 49 -9.59 -5.00 22.48
C LYS A 49 -9.07 -6.23 21.78
N ALA A 50 -9.94 -7.18 21.44
CA ALA A 50 -9.61 -8.29 20.58
C ALA A 50 -10.60 -8.34 19.43
N SER A 51 -10.14 -8.69 18.23
CA SER A 51 -11.06 -8.86 17.10
C SER A 51 -10.62 -9.98 16.16
N TYR A 52 -11.62 -10.56 15.51
CA TYR A 52 -11.46 -11.46 14.37
C TYR A 52 -12.37 -10.97 13.25
N ASN A 53 -11.83 -10.89 12.03
CA ASN A 53 -12.58 -10.49 10.86
C ASN A 53 -12.21 -11.40 9.69
N LYS A 54 -13.23 -11.86 8.96
CA LYS A 54 -13.07 -12.44 7.63
C LYS A 54 -13.65 -11.49 6.60
N THR A 55 -12.90 -11.21 5.54
CA THR A 55 -13.30 -10.31 4.45
C THR A 55 -12.97 -10.94 3.11
N ARG A 56 -13.78 -10.68 2.09
CA ARG A 56 -13.60 -11.13 0.71
C ARG A 56 -13.61 -9.95 -0.24
N GLN A 57 -12.81 -10.04 -1.29
CA GLN A 57 -12.73 -9.05 -2.35
C GLN A 57 -13.07 -9.72 -3.67
N TYR A 58 -14.15 -9.27 -4.30
CA TYR A 58 -14.67 -9.82 -5.55
C TYR A 58 -14.16 -9.08 -6.79
N ILE A 59 -13.26 -8.12 -6.64
CA ILE A 59 -12.68 -7.37 -7.76
C ILE A 59 -11.17 -7.28 -7.59
N HIS A 60 -10.44 -7.66 -8.63
CA HIS A 60 -8.98 -7.73 -8.63
C HIS A 60 -8.44 -6.61 -9.51
N LEU A 61 -7.53 -5.81 -8.94
CA LEU A 61 -6.69 -4.91 -9.72
C LEU A 61 -5.52 -5.72 -10.27
N ILE A 62 -5.39 -5.75 -11.58
CA ILE A 62 -4.39 -6.52 -12.31
C ILE A 62 -3.40 -5.51 -12.92
N SER A 63 -2.22 -5.38 -12.30
CA SER A 63 -1.18 -4.40 -12.64
C SER A 63 0.23 -5.02 -12.66
N ASN A 64 0.95 -4.88 -13.78
CA ASN A 64 2.31 -5.42 -13.94
C ASN A 64 3.41 -4.52 -13.35
N THR A 65 3.05 -3.37 -12.79
CA THR A 65 4.00 -2.39 -12.28
C THR A 65 3.86 -2.22 -10.77
N THR A 66 4.98 -1.98 -10.07
CA THR A 66 4.98 -1.70 -8.62
C THR A 66 4.27 -0.39 -8.24
N SER A 67 3.89 0.39 -9.24
CA SER A 67 3.13 1.64 -9.14
C SER A 67 1.88 1.50 -10.01
N SER A 68 0.71 1.82 -9.47
CA SER A 68 -0.54 1.80 -10.24
C SER A 68 -0.46 2.81 -11.39
N LEU A 69 -0.71 2.35 -12.61
CA LEU A 69 -0.73 3.17 -13.81
C LEU A 69 -2.16 3.18 -14.40
N PRO A 70 -2.54 4.20 -15.18
CA PRO A 70 -3.87 4.28 -15.82
C PRO A 70 -4.20 3.14 -16.80
N ILE A 71 -3.27 2.21 -17.02
CA ILE A 71 -3.40 1.04 -17.89
C ILE A 71 -3.72 -0.25 -17.11
N ASP A 72 -3.88 -0.16 -15.78
CA ASP A 72 -4.23 -1.31 -14.95
C ASP A 72 -5.64 -1.82 -15.29
N THR A 73 -5.81 -3.14 -15.35
CA THR A 73 -7.09 -3.77 -15.70
C THR A 73 -7.80 -4.27 -14.43
N TRP A 74 -9.11 -4.07 -14.35
CA TRP A 74 -9.93 -4.63 -13.27
C TRP A 74 -10.67 -5.88 -13.76
N ARG A 75 -10.58 -6.98 -13.01
CA ARG A 75 -11.34 -8.20 -13.29
C ARG A 75 -12.19 -8.61 -12.09
N PRO A 76 -13.49 -8.93 -12.29
CA PRO A 76 -14.30 -9.50 -11.23
C PRO A 76 -13.85 -10.92 -10.91
N ALA A 77 -14.12 -11.37 -9.70
CA ALA A 77 -14.03 -12.77 -9.34
C ALA A 77 -15.07 -13.57 -10.13
N GLY A 78 -14.71 -14.79 -10.49
CA GLY A 78 -15.53 -15.68 -11.30
C GLY A 78 -14.95 -17.08 -11.32
N ARG A 79 -15.24 -17.85 -12.36
CA ARG A 79 -14.84 -19.25 -12.48
C ARG A 79 -13.33 -19.50 -12.35
N PHE A 80 -12.52 -18.56 -12.85
CA PHE A 80 -11.07 -18.71 -12.96
C PHE A 80 -10.27 -17.93 -11.91
N ILE A 81 -10.84 -16.83 -11.41
CA ILE A 81 -10.25 -15.99 -10.38
C ILE A 81 -11.20 -16.00 -9.19
N LYS A 82 -10.80 -16.64 -8.09
CA LYS A 82 -11.60 -16.68 -6.87
C LYS A 82 -11.52 -15.36 -6.10
N PRO A 83 -12.51 -15.02 -5.25
CA PRO A 83 -12.48 -13.80 -4.47
C PRO A 83 -11.35 -13.87 -3.44
N GLY A 84 -10.47 -12.87 -3.47
CA GLY A 84 -9.37 -12.76 -2.51
C GLY A 84 -9.94 -12.75 -1.09
N THR A 85 -9.48 -13.67 -0.24
CA THR A 85 -10.03 -13.86 1.11
C THR A 85 -9.00 -13.52 2.16
N ALA A 86 -9.36 -12.70 3.14
CA ALA A 86 -8.54 -12.31 4.26
C ALA A 86 -9.15 -12.78 5.58
N ASP A 87 -8.36 -13.45 6.40
CA ASP A 87 -8.66 -13.69 7.81
C ASP A 87 -7.69 -12.86 8.64
N GLN A 88 -8.20 -12.03 9.55
CA GLN A 88 -7.39 -11.16 10.40
C GLN A 88 -7.79 -11.32 11.86
N VAL A 89 -6.79 -11.52 12.70
CA VAL A 89 -6.90 -11.42 14.17
C VAL A 89 -6.10 -10.21 14.63
N ALA A 90 -6.65 -9.47 15.60
CA ALA A 90 -5.96 -8.33 16.19
C ALA A 90 -6.19 -8.27 17.69
N LEU A 91 -5.17 -7.80 18.40
CA LEU A 91 -5.19 -7.53 19.84
C LEU A 91 -4.65 -6.12 20.06
N GLY A 92 -5.45 -5.29 20.73
CA GLY A 92 -5.14 -3.91 21.02
C GLY A 92 -5.25 -3.62 22.52
N TRP A 93 -4.50 -2.63 22.95
CA TRP A 93 -4.57 -2.05 24.28
C TRP A 93 -4.54 -0.54 24.16
N ASN A 94 -5.42 0.14 24.89
CA ASN A 94 -5.40 1.59 25.00
C ASN A 94 -5.39 2.03 26.45
N ARG A 95 -4.75 3.18 26.71
CA ARG A 95 -4.73 3.80 28.02
C ARG A 95 -4.69 5.31 27.92
N ASN A 96 -5.54 5.96 28.71
CA ASN A 96 -5.52 7.39 28.93
C ASN A 96 -4.67 7.71 30.17
N PHE A 97 -3.93 8.81 30.12
CA PHE A 97 -3.13 9.34 31.23
C PHE A 97 -3.48 10.80 31.47
N ALA A 98 -3.09 11.33 32.64
CA ALA A 98 -3.27 12.74 33.00
C ALA A 98 -4.69 13.25 32.69
N ASN A 99 -5.70 12.53 33.19
CA ASN A 99 -7.12 12.85 32.98
C ASN A 99 -7.54 12.99 31.50
N GLY A 100 -6.91 12.23 30.60
CA GLY A 100 -7.22 12.22 29.18
C GLY A 100 -6.41 13.19 28.33
N GLU A 101 -5.46 13.93 28.91
CA GLU A 101 -4.52 14.75 28.14
C GLU A 101 -3.67 13.91 27.18
N TRP A 102 -3.30 12.70 27.61
CA TRP A 102 -2.52 11.77 26.80
C TRP A 102 -3.26 10.45 26.59
N GLN A 103 -3.11 9.87 25.41
CA GLN A 103 -3.61 8.53 25.11
C GLN A 103 -2.52 7.72 24.41
N LEU A 104 -2.25 6.52 24.92
CA LEU A 104 -1.40 5.53 24.26
C LEU A 104 -2.27 4.41 23.73
N SER A 105 -2.06 4.03 22.48
CA SER A 105 -2.66 2.88 21.84
C SER A 105 -1.56 1.98 21.30
N VAL A 106 -1.66 0.67 21.57
CA VAL A 106 -0.77 -0.35 21.04
C VAL A 106 -1.63 -1.45 20.45
N GLU A 107 -1.45 -1.78 19.18
CA GLU A 107 -2.19 -2.84 18.51
C GLU A 107 -1.24 -3.78 17.78
N THR A 108 -1.52 -5.07 17.81
CA THR A 108 -0.82 -6.05 16.98
C THR A 108 -1.84 -6.87 16.22
N TYR A 109 -1.46 -7.30 15.02
CA TYR A 109 -2.33 -8.08 14.17
C TYR A 109 -1.57 -9.18 13.44
N TYR A 110 -2.32 -10.20 13.04
CA TYR A 110 -1.89 -11.21 12.10
C TYR A 110 -2.99 -11.43 11.08
N LYS A 111 -2.63 -11.41 9.80
CA LYS A 111 -3.53 -11.49 8.67
C LYS A 111 -3.03 -12.55 7.70
N THR A 112 -3.89 -13.49 7.33
CA THR A 112 -3.65 -14.45 6.25
C THR A 112 -4.53 -14.14 5.07
N LEU A 113 -3.96 -14.20 3.88
CA LEU A 113 -4.63 -13.92 2.62
C LEU A 113 -4.57 -15.17 1.74
N ARG A 114 -5.66 -15.45 1.05
CA ARG A 114 -5.82 -16.57 0.12
C ARG A 114 -6.44 -16.07 -1.18
N ASP A 115 -6.24 -16.84 -2.24
CA ASP A 115 -6.79 -16.53 -3.56
C ASP A 115 -6.31 -15.15 -4.06
N LEU A 116 -5.06 -14.80 -3.73
CA LEU A 116 -4.40 -13.62 -4.28
C LEU A 116 -3.96 -13.92 -5.71
N VAL A 117 -3.90 -12.87 -6.53
CA VAL A 117 -3.53 -12.97 -7.94
C VAL A 117 -2.18 -12.29 -8.11
N ASP A 118 -1.25 -12.96 -8.79
CA ASP A 118 0.00 -12.39 -9.29
C ASP A 118 0.24 -12.85 -10.73
N PHE A 119 1.25 -12.32 -11.42
CA PHE A 119 1.54 -12.67 -12.82
C PHE A 119 2.65 -13.68 -12.98
N LYS A 120 2.52 -14.54 -14.00
CA LYS A 120 3.65 -15.27 -14.57
C LYS A 120 4.76 -14.29 -14.98
N ASN A 121 6.01 -14.75 -14.89
CA ASN A 121 7.15 -13.92 -15.28
C ASN A 121 7.02 -13.56 -16.78
N GLY A 122 7.19 -12.28 -17.12
CA GLY A 122 7.12 -11.80 -18.51
C GLY A 122 5.71 -11.55 -19.07
N ALA A 123 4.65 -11.77 -18.28
CA ALA A 123 3.28 -11.49 -18.72
C ALA A 123 3.07 -10.01 -19.09
N GLN A 124 2.21 -9.74 -20.08
CA GLN A 124 1.81 -8.38 -20.49
C GLN A 124 0.29 -8.24 -20.36
N PRO A 125 -0.22 -7.90 -19.17
CA PRO A 125 -1.65 -7.96 -18.87
C PRO A 125 -2.51 -6.88 -19.54
N THR A 126 -1.91 -5.92 -20.23
CA THR A 126 -2.63 -4.75 -20.75
C THR A 126 -3.29 -5.08 -22.09
N GLY A 127 -4.61 -4.92 -22.18
CA GLY A 127 -5.35 -5.06 -23.44
C GLY A 127 -5.53 -6.48 -23.93
N VAL A 128 -5.40 -7.47 -23.04
CA VAL A 128 -5.57 -8.90 -23.36
C VAL A 128 -6.91 -9.41 -22.79
N ASP A 129 -7.70 -10.07 -23.63
CA ASP A 129 -9.03 -10.56 -23.26
C ASP A 129 -8.97 -11.77 -22.32
N ASN A 130 -7.99 -12.66 -22.52
CA ASN A 130 -7.77 -13.94 -21.83
C ASN A 130 -6.70 -13.85 -20.72
N ILE A 131 -6.65 -12.73 -20.01
CA ILE A 131 -5.65 -12.45 -18.98
C ILE A 131 -5.54 -13.55 -17.91
N GLU A 132 -6.61 -14.30 -17.68
CA GLU A 132 -6.71 -15.37 -16.69
C GLU A 132 -5.64 -16.46 -16.86
N VAL A 133 -5.09 -16.64 -18.06
CA VAL A 133 -4.04 -17.63 -18.33
C VAL A 133 -2.64 -17.21 -17.91
N ASP A 134 -2.44 -15.90 -17.76
CA ASP A 134 -1.17 -15.31 -17.33
C ASP A 134 -1.13 -15.05 -15.83
N LEU A 135 -2.20 -15.42 -15.12
CA LEU A 135 -2.33 -15.24 -13.69
C LEU A 135 -1.91 -16.50 -12.93
N MET A 136 -1.28 -16.24 -11.80
CA MET A 136 -0.93 -17.23 -10.80
C MET A 136 -1.70 -16.94 -9.53
N THR A 137 -2.21 -18.00 -8.90
CA THR A 137 -2.86 -17.88 -7.60
C THR A 137 -1.82 -18.02 -6.48
N GLY A 138 -1.93 -17.16 -5.48
CA GLY A 138 -1.04 -17.12 -4.34
C GLY A 138 -1.75 -16.93 -3.01
N ARG A 139 -0.93 -16.97 -1.97
CA ARG A 139 -1.29 -16.73 -0.58
C ARG A 139 -0.47 -15.55 -0.07
N GLY A 140 -1.00 -14.86 0.91
CA GLY A 140 -0.32 -13.75 1.55
C GLY A 140 -0.33 -13.91 3.06
N ARG A 141 0.64 -13.29 3.72
CA ARG A 141 0.61 -13.08 5.16
C ARG A 141 1.06 -11.67 5.47
N SER A 142 0.41 -11.06 6.45
CA SER A 142 0.76 -9.74 6.93
C SER A 142 0.65 -9.70 8.44
N TYR A 143 1.62 -9.11 9.11
CA TYR A 143 1.64 -9.01 10.56
C TYR A 143 2.39 -7.76 10.99
N GLY A 144 2.03 -7.23 12.14
CA GLY A 144 2.66 -6.01 12.62
C GLY A 144 2.27 -5.63 14.04
N ILE A 145 2.92 -4.58 14.50
CA ILE A 145 2.62 -3.86 15.72
C ILE A 145 2.57 -2.36 15.41
N GLU A 146 1.53 -1.71 15.89
CA GLU A 146 1.25 -0.29 15.73
C GLU A 146 1.19 0.34 17.11
N MET A 147 1.87 1.47 17.26
CA MET A 147 1.88 2.25 18.50
C MET A 147 1.57 3.69 18.16
N GLN A 148 0.63 4.29 18.88
CA GLN A 148 0.28 5.70 18.73
C GLN A 148 0.18 6.37 20.10
N LEU A 149 0.86 7.50 20.25
CA LEU A 149 0.77 8.38 21.40
C LEU A 149 0.13 9.70 20.98
N ASP A 150 -1.05 9.99 21.50
CA ASP A 150 -1.79 11.22 21.28
C ASP A 150 -1.62 12.18 22.46
N LYS A 151 -1.35 13.46 22.17
CA LYS A 151 -1.47 14.60 23.10
C LYS A 151 -2.68 15.43 22.68
N LYS A 152 -3.74 15.41 23.49
CA LYS A 152 -5.05 15.97 23.14
C LYS A 152 -5.31 17.37 23.71
N ILE A 153 -4.64 17.73 24.80
CA ILE A 153 -4.92 18.96 25.56
C ILE A 153 -3.64 19.78 25.71
N GLY A 154 -3.79 21.11 25.63
CA GLY A 154 -2.73 22.10 25.83
C GLY A 154 -2.46 22.96 24.59
N ALA A 155 -1.46 23.84 24.67
CA ALA A 155 -1.05 24.67 23.54
C ALA A 155 -0.40 23.84 22.42
N LEU A 156 0.27 22.73 22.77
CA LEU A 156 0.78 21.74 21.83
C LEU A 156 -0.16 20.53 21.85
N THR A 157 -0.69 20.17 20.69
CA THR A 157 -1.50 18.96 20.47
C THR A 157 -0.96 18.19 19.28
N GLY A 158 -1.31 16.92 19.15
CA GLY A 158 -0.84 16.10 18.05
C GLY A 158 -0.68 14.63 18.43
N TRP A 159 -0.02 13.88 17.58
CA TRP A 159 0.22 12.45 17.78
C TRP A 159 1.50 11.99 17.11
N ILE A 160 2.07 10.93 17.65
CA ILE A 160 3.20 10.20 17.08
C ILE A 160 2.76 8.75 16.92
N ALA A 161 2.84 8.24 15.70
CA ALA A 161 2.55 6.86 15.36
C ALA A 161 3.80 6.18 14.82
N TYR A 162 4.01 4.93 15.21
CA TYR A 162 5.02 4.04 14.66
C TYR A 162 4.42 2.66 14.41
N THR A 163 4.61 2.18 13.19
CA THR A 163 4.19 0.85 12.76
C THR A 163 5.42 0.06 12.32
N TYR A 164 5.58 -1.12 12.91
CA TYR A 164 6.40 -2.17 12.34
C TYR A 164 5.48 -3.20 11.67
N SER A 165 5.63 -3.43 10.37
CA SER A 165 4.79 -4.40 9.66
C SER A 165 5.56 -5.20 8.62
N ARG A 166 5.12 -6.41 8.34
CA ARG A 166 5.66 -7.24 7.26
C ARG A 166 4.50 -7.75 6.43
N SER A 167 4.61 -7.64 5.11
CA SER A 167 3.64 -8.15 4.14
C SER A 167 4.35 -8.99 3.10
N GLU A 168 3.97 -10.24 3.01
CA GLU A 168 4.65 -11.24 2.19
C GLU A 168 3.63 -12.01 1.34
N LEU A 169 4.07 -12.38 0.14
CA LEU A 169 3.32 -13.19 -0.82
C LEU A 169 4.07 -14.50 -1.05
N GLN A 170 3.31 -15.53 -1.38
CA GLN A 170 3.82 -16.81 -1.85
C GLN A 170 2.89 -17.27 -2.96
N VAL A 171 3.47 -17.62 -4.11
CA VAL A 171 2.72 -18.14 -5.24
C VAL A 171 3.00 -19.64 -5.35
N ASP A 172 1.97 -20.42 -5.68
CA ASP A 172 2.12 -21.85 -5.87
C ASP A 172 3.04 -22.13 -7.08
N LEU A 173 3.94 -23.12 -6.98
CA LEU A 173 4.89 -23.47 -8.06
C LEU A 173 4.15 -23.84 -9.33
N GLY A 174 4.36 -23.09 -10.43
CA GLY A 174 3.82 -23.35 -11.78
C GLY A 174 4.16 -24.73 -12.38
N ALA A 175 3.62 -25.01 -13.57
CA ALA A 175 3.78 -26.31 -14.24
C ALA A 175 5.20 -26.47 -14.79
N THR A 176 5.77 -25.38 -15.28
CA THR A 176 7.13 -25.31 -15.79
C THR A 176 8.01 -24.45 -14.87
N PRO A 177 9.34 -24.65 -14.85
CA PRO A 177 10.26 -23.83 -14.07
C PRO A 177 10.19 -22.32 -14.37
N GLU A 178 9.80 -21.95 -15.58
CA GLU A 178 9.66 -20.55 -16.03
C GLU A 178 8.54 -19.81 -15.29
N GLU A 179 7.51 -20.54 -14.86
CA GLU A 179 6.37 -20.02 -14.09
C GLU A 179 6.66 -19.94 -12.58
N TRP A 180 7.82 -20.41 -12.12
CA TRP A 180 8.14 -20.42 -10.69
C TRP A 180 8.54 -19.03 -10.22
N ILE A 181 7.60 -18.35 -9.56
CA ILE A 181 7.86 -17.07 -8.90
C ILE A 181 8.60 -17.36 -7.58
N ASN A 182 9.81 -16.83 -7.45
CA ASN A 182 10.69 -16.97 -6.28
C ASN A 182 10.83 -18.42 -5.80
N LEU A 183 10.81 -19.39 -6.71
CA LEU A 183 10.90 -20.82 -6.41
C LEU A 183 9.87 -21.29 -5.37
N GLY A 184 8.68 -20.67 -5.35
CA GLY A 184 7.61 -20.97 -4.40
C GLY A 184 7.90 -20.53 -2.97
N GLN A 185 8.94 -19.73 -2.73
CA GLN A 185 9.25 -19.16 -1.42
C GLN A 185 8.45 -17.89 -1.16
N TRP A 186 8.37 -17.50 0.11
CA TRP A 186 7.79 -16.21 0.50
C TRP A 186 8.66 -15.05 0.01
N TYR A 187 8.04 -14.04 -0.58
CA TYR A 187 8.69 -12.82 -1.04
C TYR A 187 7.91 -11.58 -0.60
N ARG A 188 8.56 -10.42 -0.66
CA ARG A 188 7.96 -9.16 -0.19
C ARG A 188 6.82 -8.77 -1.12
N ALA A 189 5.67 -8.43 -0.55
CA ALA A 189 4.60 -7.79 -1.31
C ALA A 189 5.04 -6.39 -1.78
N ALA A 190 4.49 -5.86 -2.88
CA ALA A 190 4.83 -4.52 -3.36
C ALA A 190 4.50 -3.40 -2.32
N GLN A 191 3.57 -3.68 -1.41
CA GLN A 191 3.14 -2.78 -0.34
C GLN A 191 3.95 -2.94 0.96
N ASP A 192 4.89 -3.88 1.02
CA ASP A 192 5.63 -4.20 2.25
C ASP A 192 6.54 -3.04 2.70
N LYS A 193 6.15 -2.37 3.78
CA LYS A 193 6.92 -1.27 4.40
C LYS A 193 7.22 -1.61 5.87
N PRO A 194 8.43 -2.12 6.16
CA PRO A 194 8.82 -2.54 7.50
C PRO A 194 8.63 -1.49 8.59
N HIS A 195 9.08 -0.26 8.34
CA HIS A 195 8.96 0.83 9.28
C HIS A 195 8.17 1.98 8.65
N ASP A 196 7.16 2.43 9.36
CA ASP A 196 6.37 3.62 9.05
C ASP A 196 6.26 4.48 10.32
N ILE A 197 6.64 5.75 10.22
CA ILE A 197 6.55 6.73 11.30
C ILE A 197 5.75 7.90 10.77
N ALA A 198 4.76 8.33 11.53
CA ALA A 198 4.01 9.54 11.26
C ALA A 198 3.93 10.40 12.53
N ILE A 199 4.26 11.67 12.39
CA ILE A 199 4.22 12.66 13.47
C ILE A 199 3.35 13.80 12.98
N VAL A 200 2.37 14.20 13.76
CA VAL A 200 1.58 15.41 13.52
C VAL A 200 1.59 16.22 14.79
N ALA A 201 1.88 17.51 14.68
CA ALA A 201 1.88 18.43 15.80
C ALA A 201 1.23 19.75 15.39
N ALA A 202 0.47 20.34 16.31
CA ALA A 202 -0.12 21.66 16.19
C ALA A 202 0.16 22.45 17.46
N TYR A 203 0.68 23.67 17.31
CA TYR A 203 1.04 24.58 18.38
C TYR A 203 0.26 25.89 18.27
N ALA A 204 -0.61 26.14 19.24
CA ALA A 204 -1.34 27.40 19.40
C ALA A 204 -0.42 28.46 20.02
N TRP A 205 0.22 29.28 19.19
CA TRP A 205 1.14 30.33 19.65
C TRP A 205 0.40 31.55 20.22
N LYS A 206 -0.68 31.97 19.54
CA LYS A 206 -1.56 33.08 19.94
C LYS A 206 -3.03 32.70 19.67
N PRO A 207 -4.03 33.40 20.24
CA PRO A 207 -5.44 33.13 19.97
C PRO A 207 -5.82 33.12 18.49
N ASN A 208 -5.04 33.84 17.66
CA ASN A 208 -5.26 33.97 16.23
C ASN A 208 -4.09 33.45 15.36
N ILE A 209 -3.07 32.82 15.96
CA ILE A 209 -1.94 32.26 15.21
C ILE A 209 -1.61 30.86 15.74
N SER A 210 -1.63 29.88 14.85
CA SER A 210 -1.17 28.52 15.15
C SER A 210 -0.19 28.03 14.09
N PHE A 211 0.72 27.17 14.52
CA PHE A 211 1.62 26.43 13.64
C PHE A 211 1.23 24.97 13.65
N SER A 212 1.38 24.30 12.53
CA SER A 212 1.21 22.86 12.43
C SER A 212 2.31 22.26 11.57
N GLY A 213 2.63 21.00 11.84
CA GLY A 213 3.64 20.28 11.12
C GLY A 213 3.28 18.81 11.05
N SER A 214 3.63 18.19 9.93
CA SER A 214 3.58 16.74 9.80
C SER A 214 4.89 16.21 9.25
N PHE A 215 5.35 15.11 9.83
CA PHE A 215 6.52 14.40 9.37
C PHE A 215 6.16 12.94 9.12
N ILE A 216 6.50 12.44 7.94
CA ILE A 216 6.34 11.04 7.59
C ILE A 216 7.69 10.45 7.19
N TYR A 217 7.97 9.26 7.71
CA TYR A 217 9.12 8.44 7.33
C TYR A 217 8.64 7.03 7.03
N GLN A 218 9.06 6.48 5.89
CA GLN A 218 8.72 5.12 5.50
C GLN A 218 9.94 4.42 4.92
N THR A 219 10.09 3.14 5.26
CA THR A 219 11.01 2.27 4.52
C THR A 219 10.61 2.22 3.05
N GLY A 220 11.59 2.15 2.16
CA GLY A 220 11.33 2.08 0.72
C GLY A 220 10.49 0.87 0.30
N LYS A 221 9.75 1.06 -0.80
CA LYS A 221 8.91 0.00 -1.38
C LYS A 221 9.82 -1.06 -2.01
N PRO A 222 9.45 -2.36 -1.93
CA PRO A 222 10.16 -3.39 -2.65
C PRO A 222 10.04 -3.22 -4.16
N TYR A 223 11.08 -3.58 -4.88
CA TYR A 223 11.08 -3.69 -6.33
C TYR A 223 12.01 -4.83 -6.76
N THR A 224 11.82 -5.35 -7.98
CA THR A 224 12.65 -6.40 -8.55
C THR A 224 13.88 -5.77 -9.22
N TYR A 225 15.03 -5.88 -8.57
CA TYR A 225 16.32 -5.54 -9.15
C TYR A 225 16.81 -6.72 -10.01
N PRO A 226 17.22 -6.49 -11.27
CA PRO A 226 17.76 -7.56 -12.11
C PRO A 226 19.11 -8.04 -11.57
N GLU A 227 19.23 -9.34 -11.33
CA GLU A 227 20.41 -9.98 -10.74
C GLU A 227 21.35 -10.57 -11.79
N ALA A 228 20.84 -10.85 -12.98
CA ALA A 228 21.56 -11.44 -14.08
C ALA A 228 21.11 -10.83 -15.42
N ARG A 229 21.84 -11.16 -16.48
CA ARG A 229 21.49 -10.85 -17.86
C ARG A 229 21.42 -12.16 -18.64
N SER A 230 20.44 -12.27 -19.51
CA SER A 230 20.32 -13.38 -20.46
C SER A 230 20.37 -12.81 -21.87
N GLU A 231 21.13 -13.44 -22.75
CA GLU A 231 21.16 -13.08 -24.16
C GLU A 231 20.30 -14.07 -24.95
N PHE A 232 19.36 -13.55 -25.75
CA PHE A 232 18.56 -14.35 -26.66
C PHE A 232 18.49 -13.63 -28.00
N GLU A 233 18.89 -14.31 -29.08
CA GLU A 233 18.95 -13.74 -30.45
C GLU A 233 19.73 -12.39 -30.54
N GLY A 234 20.79 -12.23 -29.73
CA GLY A 234 21.60 -11.01 -29.69
C GLY A 234 20.98 -9.86 -28.89
N ILE A 235 19.82 -10.07 -28.26
CA ILE A 235 19.16 -9.11 -27.38
C ILE A 235 19.45 -9.48 -25.92
N ILE A 236 19.91 -8.50 -25.13
CA ILE A 236 20.22 -8.69 -23.71
C ILE A 236 18.99 -8.37 -22.86
N TYR A 237 18.47 -9.38 -22.19
CA TYR A 237 17.34 -9.27 -21.27
C TYR A 237 17.82 -9.26 -19.81
N PRO A 238 17.45 -8.24 -19.01
CA PRO A 238 17.67 -8.28 -17.57
C PRO A 238 16.79 -9.37 -16.94
N PHE A 239 17.37 -10.20 -16.07
CA PHE A 239 16.70 -11.32 -15.42
C PHE A 239 16.88 -11.26 -13.90
N ALA A 240 15.82 -11.58 -13.15
CA ALA A 240 15.84 -11.65 -11.69
C ALA A 240 15.35 -13.03 -11.24
N LEU A 241 16.09 -13.66 -10.33
CA LEU A 241 15.71 -14.95 -9.75
C LEU A 241 14.63 -14.75 -8.68
N SER A 242 14.65 -13.59 -8.01
CA SER A 242 13.71 -13.23 -6.96
C SER A 242 13.00 -11.92 -7.24
N ARG A 243 11.67 -11.97 -7.33
CA ARG A 243 10.78 -10.81 -7.34
C ARG A 243 10.91 -10.04 -6.03
N ASN A 244 10.88 -8.70 -6.13
CA ASN A 244 10.92 -7.79 -4.99
C ASN A 244 12.13 -7.99 -4.05
N ASN A 245 13.29 -8.35 -4.63
CA ASN A 245 14.54 -8.61 -3.92
C ASN A 245 15.20 -7.34 -3.34
N SER A 246 14.93 -6.16 -3.90
CA SER A 246 15.50 -4.88 -3.46
C SER A 246 14.45 -3.90 -2.94
N ARG A 247 14.87 -2.72 -2.48
CA ARG A 247 13.99 -1.64 -1.98
C ARG A 247 14.45 -0.28 -2.47
N THR A 248 13.49 0.61 -2.74
CA THR A 248 13.78 2.01 -3.04
C THR A 248 14.46 2.68 -1.84
N PRO A 249 15.09 3.85 -2.01
CA PRO A 249 15.50 4.67 -0.88
C PRO A 249 14.31 4.98 0.05
N ALA A 250 14.60 5.19 1.34
CA ALA A 250 13.59 5.52 2.33
C ALA A 250 12.86 6.83 1.97
N TYR A 251 11.54 6.85 2.17
CA TYR A 251 10.70 8.02 1.95
C TYR A 251 10.69 8.89 3.20
N HIS A 252 11.00 10.17 2.99
CA HIS A 252 11.01 11.30 3.91
C HIS A 252 10.14 12.51 3.57
N ARG A 253 9.22 12.99 4.40
CA ARG A 253 8.62 14.32 4.14
C ARG A 253 8.28 15.09 5.41
N LEU A 254 8.63 16.38 5.42
CA LEU A 254 8.18 17.35 6.42
C LEU A 254 7.31 18.36 5.71
N ASP A 255 6.10 18.53 6.20
CA ASP A 255 5.17 19.58 5.78
C ASP A 255 4.97 20.52 6.97
N LEU A 256 4.96 21.82 6.70
CA LEU A 256 4.79 22.86 7.70
C LEU A 256 3.67 23.79 7.28
N SER A 257 2.88 24.26 8.24
CA SER A 257 1.84 25.25 8.00
C SER A 257 1.70 26.23 9.16
N MET A 258 1.24 27.43 8.81
CA MET A 258 0.88 28.50 9.74
C MET A 258 -0.51 29.00 9.39
N ASP A 259 -1.39 28.97 10.38
CA ASP A 259 -2.75 29.50 10.29
C ASP A 259 -2.81 30.84 11.02
N VAL A 260 -3.35 31.85 10.36
CA VAL A 260 -3.57 33.20 10.89
C VAL A 260 -5.06 33.52 10.75
N LYS A 261 -5.78 33.44 11.87
CA LYS A 261 -7.19 33.84 11.93
C LYS A 261 -7.30 35.36 11.94
N ILE A 262 -8.25 35.90 11.19
CA ILE A 262 -8.59 37.32 11.22
C ILE A 262 -9.37 37.57 12.51
N PRO A 263 -8.89 38.43 13.43
CA PRO A 263 -9.61 38.71 14.66
C PRO A 263 -10.99 39.30 14.36
N ASN A 264 -12.05 38.67 14.87
CA ASN A 264 -13.40 39.18 14.71
C ASN A 264 -13.61 40.42 15.61
N ARG A 265 -13.42 41.61 15.04
CA ARG A 265 -13.73 42.87 15.73
C ARG A 265 -15.21 43.21 15.52
N LYS A 266 -16.01 42.97 16.56
CA LYS A 266 -17.44 43.36 16.78
C LYS A 266 -18.40 43.09 15.60
N ASN A 267 -19.29 42.09 15.77
CA ASN A 267 -20.50 41.84 14.95
C ASN A 267 -20.27 41.58 13.45
N ARG A 268 -19.23 40.84 13.06
CA ARG A 268 -19.16 40.28 11.70
C ARG A 268 -19.78 38.88 11.68
N ASN A 269 -20.71 38.67 10.75
CA ASN A 269 -21.31 37.38 10.44
C ASN A 269 -20.41 36.55 9.51
N TRP A 270 -19.09 36.70 9.64
CA TRP A 270 -18.14 35.92 8.88
C TRP A 270 -16.82 35.81 9.63
N GLU A 271 -16.16 34.67 9.48
CA GLU A 271 -14.82 34.39 9.98
C GLU A 271 -13.86 34.18 8.80
N GLY A 272 -12.70 34.83 8.86
CA GLY A 272 -11.68 34.71 7.82
C GLY A 272 -10.39 34.13 8.38
N SER A 273 -9.71 33.30 7.60
CA SER A 273 -8.40 32.76 7.97
C SER A 273 -7.46 32.67 6.77
N TRP A 274 -6.18 32.94 7.03
CA TRP A 274 -5.09 32.71 6.08
C TRP A 274 -4.29 31.49 6.52
N ASN A 275 -4.04 30.56 5.60
CA ASN A 275 -3.13 29.45 5.79
C ASN A 275 -1.92 29.63 4.86
N PHE A 276 -0.73 29.51 5.43
CA PHE A 276 0.54 29.50 4.71
C PHE A 276 1.20 28.15 4.94
N GLY A 277 1.40 27.38 3.88
CA GLY A 277 1.98 26.04 3.96
C GLY A 277 3.25 25.91 3.12
N VAL A 278 4.10 24.97 3.49
CA VAL A 278 5.20 24.47 2.66
C VAL A 278 5.15 22.95 2.71
N TYR A 279 4.76 22.35 1.59
CA TYR A 279 4.81 20.91 1.38
C TYR A 279 6.24 20.50 0.98
N ASN A 280 6.74 19.39 1.55
CA ASN A 280 8.11 18.92 1.36
C ASN A 280 9.16 20.01 1.64
N ALA A 281 9.16 20.55 2.86
CA ALA A 281 9.90 21.75 3.27
C ALA A 281 11.41 21.73 2.97
N TYR A 282 12.05 20.55 2.93
CA TYR A 282 13.48 20.38 2.60
C TYR A 282 13.70 19.78 1.20
N ALA A 283 12.70 19.87 0.31
CA ALA A 283 12.79 19.55 -1.11
C ALA A 283 13.37 18.14 -1.41
N ARG A 284 13.04 17.14 -0.59
CA ARG A 284 13.57 15.80 -0.79
C ARG A 284 13.01 15.17 -2.04
N LYS A 285 13.91 14.61 -2.86
CA LYS A 285 13.59 13.81 -4.05
C LYS A 285 13.20 12.39 -3.64
N ASN A 286 11.98 12.22 -3.14
CA ASN A 286 11.47 10.90 -2.80
C ASN A 286 11.21 10.07 -4.06
N ALA A 287 11.60 8.79 -4.05
CA ALA A 287 11.35 7.88 -5.17
C ALA A 287 9.84 7.61 -5.30
N PHE A 288 9.25 8.00 -6.42
CA PHE A 288 7.91 7.58 -6.83
C PHE A 288 7.97 6.21 -7.52
N SER A 289 8.94 6.03 -8.41
CA SER A 289 9.23 4.79 -9.11
C SER A 289 10.73 4.69 -9.43
N ILE A 290 11.23 3.48 -9.60
CA ILE A 290 12.56 3.19 -10.13
C ILE A 290 12.36 2.34 -11.39
N PHE A 291 12.96 2.78 -12.49
CA PHE A 291 12.94 2.08 -13.78
C PHE A 291 14.35 1.60 -14.11
N PHE A 292 14.43 0.46 -14.79
CA PHE A 292 15.67 -0.07 -15.33
C PHE A 292 15.61 0.06 -16.83
N GLU A 293 16.54 0.83 -17.38
CA GLU A 293 16.64 1.10 -18.81
C GLU A 293 18.01 0.62 -19.28
N GLU A 294 18.08 0.15 -20.52
CA GLU A 294 19.37 -0.11 -21.14
C GLU A 294 20.07 1.21 -21.45
N GLU A 295 21.34 1.31 -21.08
CA GLU A 295 22.17 2.46 -21.38
C GLU A 295 22.55 2.41 -22.86
N LEU A 296 22.27 3.50 -23.57
CA LEU A 296 22.61 3.66 -24.98
C LEU A 296 23.93 4.46 -25.08
N ASP A 297 24.76 4.11 -26.05
CA ASP A 297 25.97 4.87 -26.37
C ASP A 297 25.63 6.17 -27.13
N ASP A 298 26.65 6.96 -27.46
CA ASP A 298 26.49 8.24 -28.18
C ASP A 298 25.87 8.07 -29.59
N ASN A 299 25.89 6.86 -30.15
CA ASN A 299 25.28 6.52 -31.44
C ASN A 299 23.83 6.00 -31.30
N GLY A 300 23.34 5.84 -30.06
CA GLY A 300 22.03 5.27 -29.76
C GLY A 300 22.02 3.73 -29.73
N ASP A 301 23.19 3.10 -29.78
CA ASP A 301 23.31 1.65 -29.74
C ASP A 301 23.31 1.14 -28.28
N PRO A 302 22.67 0.00 -27.98
CA PRO A 302 22.63 -0.50 -26.61
C PRO A 302 24.02 -0.96 -26.13
N THR A 303 24.47 -0.40 -25.01
CA THR A 303 25.78 -0.72 -24.40
C THR A 303 25.77 -2.06 -23.66
N GLY A 304 24.59 -2.68 -23.51
CA GLY A 304 24.36 -3.81 -22.62
C GLY A 304 24.41 -3.44 -21.14
N GLN A 305 24.71 -2.21 -20.74
CA GLN A 305 24.66 -1.77 -19.34
C GLN A 305 23.23 -1.38 -18.94
N THR A 306 22.84 -1.68 -17.70
CA THR A 306 21.50 -1.35 -17.19
C THR A 306 21.61 -0.16 -16.25
N LYS A 307 20.92 0.93 -16.59
CA LYS A 307 20.84 2.14 -15.78
C LYS A 307 19.57 2.13 -14.94
N ALA A 308 19.71 2.43 -13.66
CA ALA A 308 18.58 2.62 -12.76
C ALA A 308 18.20 4.12 -12.73
N THR A 309 16.98 4.45 -13.18
CA THR A 309 16.46 5.82 -13.19
C THR A 309 15.39 5.98 -12.12
N GLN A 310 15.56 6.94 -11.20
CA GLN A 310 14.57 7.28 -10.17
C GLN A 310 13.69 8.44 -10.65
N LEU A 311 12.37 8.22 -10.66
CA LEU A 311 11.38 9.29 -10.85
C LEU A 311 10.95 9.88 -9.50
N SER A 312 10.94 11.21 -9.39
CA SER A 312 10.46 11.93 -8.21
C SER A 312 9.51 13.05 -8.63
N ILE A 313 8.22 12.92 -8.30
CA ILE A 313 7.17 13.87 -8.74
C ILE A 313 7.27 15.21 -7.98
N PHE A 314 7.37 15.16 -6.66
CA PHE A 314 7.43 16.36 -5.81
C PHE A 314 8.84 16.58 -5.26
N ALA A 315 9.78 16.82 -6.18
CA ALA A 315 11.21 16.99 -5.91
C ALA A 315 11.62 18.41 -5.48
N THR A 316 10.68 19.21 -4.99
CA THR A 316 10.89 20.61 -4.58
C THR A 316 10.02 20.95 -3.37
N ALA A 317 10.34 22.05 -2.68
CA ALA A 317 9.47 22.65 -1.69
C ALA A 317 8.33 23.38 -2.40
N ILE A 318 7.08 23.08 -2.04
CA ILE A 318 5.90 23.62 -2.69
C ILE A 318 5.19 24.56 -1.70
N PRO A 319 5.31 25.88 -1.87
CA PRO A 319 4.59 26.82 -1.01
C PRO A 319 3.10 26.84 -1.38
N THR A 320 2.25 26.99 -0.37
CA THR A 320 0.80 27.13 -0.54
C THR A 320 0.31 28.34 0.25
N ILE A 321 -0.65 29.05 -0.32
CA ILE A 321 -1.38 30.13 0.36
C ILE A 321 -2.86 29.88 0.14
N THR A 322 -3.64 29.87 1.20
CA THR A 322 -5.08 29.66 1.13
C THR A 322 -5.79 30.68 2.01
N TYR A 323 -6.88 31.23 1.52
CA TYR A 323 -7.79 32.06 2.29
C TYR A 323 -9.13 31.34 2.43
N THR A 324 -9.60 31.18 3.66
CA THR A 324 -10.92 30.60 3.95
C THR A 324 -11.82 31.67 4.53
N LEU A 325 -13.08 31.67 4.09
CA LEU A 325 -14.12 32.59 4.54
C LEU A 325 -15.37 31.77 4.88
N ASP A 326 -15.73 31.76 6.16
CA ASP A 326 -16.91 31.08 6.69
C ASP A 326 -17.98 32.13 7.02
N PHE A 327 -19.26 31.87 6.68
CA PHE A 327 -20.41 32.76 6.84
C PHE A 327 -21.47 32.19 7.79
#